data_AF-A0A0L8FF39-F1
#
_entry.id   AF-A0A0L8FF39-F1
#
_cell.length_a   1.000
_cell.length_b   1.000
_cell.length_c   1.000
_cell.angle_alpha   90.00
_cell.angle_beta   90.00
_cell.angle_gamma   90.00
#
_symmetry.space_group_name_H-M   'P 1'
#
loop_
_entity.id
_entity.type
_entity.pdbx_description
1 polymer ?
#
loop_
_entity_poly.entity_id
_entity_poly.type
_entity_poly.pdbx_seq_one_letter_code
_entity_poly.pdbx_strand_id
1 'polypeptide(L)'
;MKQRLKQKLNAGTLQSREARQELAATLEQKFAELPDTETGPTDGQPLTSEWDILATTIANAVKDILGVLNRRHQDLFDDNSTEIHSLLRETNAARNRYLRQLTAANGRHWERFRPEVQRKLRTIQNNWWKTKAQEIQSYADTNDIQAFYESMKTAYGPIRGSLCPVWNYDSTSLIKDRDGILSRWTEHFDTLLNRRNPIGCSFLDNITSLYYRPSIAYMIHQPLEKLNFR
;
A
#
# COMPACT_ATOMS: atom_id res chain seq x y z
N MET A 1 20.43 14.16 11.50
CA MET A 1 20.56 12.91 12.27
C MET A 1 19.30 12.07 12.03
N LYS A 2 19.37 10.99 11.23
CA LYS A 2 18.20 10.13 10.98
C LYS A 2 17.88 9.39 12.28
N GLN A 3 16.73 9.65 12.90
CA GLN A 3 16.26 8.85 14.03
C GLN A 3 16.22 7.38 13.60
N ARG A 4 16.98 6.52 14.30
CA ARG A 4 16.92 5.07 14.09
C ARG A 4 15.49 4.63 14.41
N LEU A 5 14.78 4.13 13.40
CA LEU A 5 13.46 3.53 13.57
C LEU A 5 13.54 2.43 14.63
N LYS A 6 12.71 2.53 15.68
CA LYS A 6 12.62 1.50 16.72
C LYS A 6 12.23 0.18 16.05
N GLN A 7 13.15 -0.77 16.02
CA GLN A 7 12.91 -2.11 15.49
C GLN A 7 11.86 -2.78 16.37
N LYS A 8 10.76 -3.26 15.77
CA LYS A 8 9.73 -4.00 16.51
C LYS A 8 10.21 -5.43 16.69
N LEU A 9 10.10 -5.96 17.91
CA LEU A 9 10.36 -7.36 18.22
C LEU A 9 9.21 -8.23 17.71
N ASN A 10 9.49 -9.46 17.33
CA ASN A 10 8.48 -10.38 16.85
C ASN A 10 7.68 -10.96 18.02
N ALA A 11 6.64 -10.25 18.47
CA ALA A 11 5.80 -10.70 19.58
C ALA A 11 4.98 -11.98 19.25
N GLY A 12 4.93 -12.41 17.98
CA GLY A 12 4.23 -13.63 17.57
C GLY A 12 4.91 -14.91 18.05
N THR A 13 6.24 -14.90 18.22
CA THR A 13 6.98 -16.07 18.73
C THR A 13 6.68 -16.35 20.20
N LEU A 14 6.21 -15.35 20.96
CA LEU A 14 5.74 -15.54 22.35
C LEU A 14 4.43 -16.33 22.44
N GLN A 15 3.77 -16.68 21.33
CA GLN A 15 2.60 -17.57 21.38
C GLN A 15 3.00 -19.02 21.60
N SER A 16 4.22 -19.44 21.24
CA SER A 16 4.70 -20.79 21.52
C SER A 16 5.21 -20.91 22.95
N ARG A 17 4.90 -22.04 23.60
CA ARG A 17 5.33 -22.34 24.97
C ARG A 17 6.85 -22.53 25.06
N GLU A 18 7.43 -23.12 24.03
CA GLU A 18 8.87 -23.42 23.92
C GLU A 18 9.69 -22.13 23.90
N ALA A 19 9.32 -21.14 23.07
CA ALA A 19 10.02 -19.85 23.01
C ALA A 19 9.97 -19.08 24.34
N ARG A 20 8.91 -19.23 25.14
CA ARG A 20 8.85 -18.62 26.48
C ARG A 20 9.82 -19.29 27.45
N GLN A 21 9.97 -20.61 27.37
CA GLN A 21 10.85 -21.38 28.24
C GLN A 21 12.33 -21.13 27.89
N GLU A 22 12.65 -21.08 26.59
CA GLU A 22 14.00 -20.70 26.13
C GLU A 22 14.37 -19.28 26.54
N LEU A 23 13.40 -18.34 26.47
CA LEU A 23 13.60 -16.97 26.92
C LEU A 23 13.84 -16.87 28.42
N ALA A 24 13.08 -17.61 29.23
CA ALA A 24 13.29 -17.66 30.67
C ALA A 24 14.67 -18.23 31.01
N ALA A 25 15.06 -19.37 30.43
CA ALA A 25 16.33 -20.02 30.69
C ALA A 25 17.53 -19.15 30.24
N THR A 26 17.42 -18.48 29.09
CA THR A 26 18.49 -17.61 28.59
C THR A 26 18.62 -16.35 29.42
N LEU A 27 17.51 -15.79 29.91
CA LEU A 27 17.57 -14.66 30.84
C LEU A 27 18.20 -15.08 32.18
N GLU A 28 17.81 -16.23 32.73
CA GLU A 28 18.41 -16.78 33.96
C GLU A 28 19.93 -17.00 33.80
N GLN A 29 20.37 -17.57 32.68
CA GLN A 29 21.79 -17.71 32.37
C GLN A 29 22.48 -16.34 32.23
N LYS A 30 21.88 -15.38 31.51
CA LYS A 30 22.47 -14.05 31.30
C LYS A 30 22.52 -13.21 32.56
N PHE A 31 21.59 -13.39 33.48
CA PHE A 31 21.62 -12.76 34.80
C PHE A 31 22.67 -13.41 35.71
N ALA A 32 22.92 -14.72 35.60
CA ALA A 32 23.99 -15.41 36.33
C ALA A 32 25.40 -15.08 35.79
N GLU A 33 25.53 -14.71 34.51
CA GLU A 33 26.79 -14.27 33.89
C GLU A 33 27.11 -12.79 34.15
N LEU A 34 26.18 -12.01 34.73
CA LEU A 34 26.47 -10.64 35.12
C LEU A 34 27.39 -10.64 36.34
N PRO A 35 28.46 -9.81 36.35
CA PRO A 35 29.29 -9.70 37.52
C PRO A 35 28.42 -9.21 38.69
N ASP A 36 28.46 -9.93 39.81
CA ASP A 36 27.97 -9.41 41.08
C ASP A 36 28.73 -8.11 41.34
N THR A 37 28.08 -6.97 41.14
CA THR A 37 28.62 -5.68 41.54
C THR A 37 28.56 -5.62 43.07
N GLU A 38 29.49 -6.31 43.73
CA GLU A 38 29.73 -6.19 45.18
C GLU A 38 30.23 -4.79 45.54
N THR A 39 30.61 -3.96 44.57
CA THR A 39 30.82 -2.54 44.82
C THR A 39 29.48 -1.81 44.80
N GLY A 40 28.95 -1.58 46.01
CA GLY A 40 28.01 -0.49 46.23
C GLY A 40 28.52 0.83 45.62
N PRO A 41 27.64 1.82 45.42
CA PRO A 41 27.92 2.99 44.60
C PRO A 41 29.28 3.59 44.98
N THR A 42 30.27 3.41 44.11
CA THR A 42 31.53 4.13 44.26
C THR A 42 31.20 5.58 43.98
N ASP A 43 31.37 6.42 45.00
CA ASP A 43 31.02 7.85 45.00
C ASP A 43 31.38 8.52 43.67
N GLY A 44 30.37 8.74 42.82
CA GLY A 44 30.50 9.43 41.54
C GLY A 44 30.04 8.69 40.27
N GLN A 45 29.66 7.41 40.32
CA GLN A 45 29.00 6.75 39.18
C GLN A 45 27.46 6.88 39.27
N PRO A 46 26.79 7.46 38.26
CA PRO A 46 25.35 7.66 38.31
C PRO A 46 24.63 6.30 38.18
N LEU A 47 23.74 5.98 39.13
CA LEU A 47 22.89 4.77 39.22
C LEU A 47 22.26 4.35 37.88
N THR A 48 22.07 5.29 36.96
CA THR A 48 21.60 5.07 35.59
C THR A 48 22.43 4.07 34.80
N SER A 49 23.74 3.95 35.03
CA SER A 49 24.60 3.07 34.22
C SER A 49 24.32 1.58 34.46
N GLU A 50 24.04 1.17 35.70
CA GLU A 50 23.68 -0.20 36.06
C GLU A 50 22.31 -0.59 35.49
N TRP A 51 21.34 0.33 35.56
CA TRP A 51 20.02 0.14 34.93
C TRP A 51 20.10 0.08 33.40
N ASP A 52 20.98 0.85 32.78
CA ASP A 52 21.21 0.79 31.34
C ASP A 52 21.85 -0.54 30.92
N ILE A 53 22.80 -1.07 31.72
CA ILE A 53 23.39 -2.40 31.49
C ILE A 53 22.32 -3.48 31.59
N LEU A 54 21.49 -3.45 32.62
CA LEU A 54 20.39 -4.41 32.79
C LEU A 54 19.35 -4.28 31.66
N ALA A 55 18.97 -3.06 31.29
CA ALA A 55 18.00 -2.84 30.22
C ALA A 55 18.53 -3.30 28.87
N THR A 56 19.82 -3.10 28.58
CA THR A 56 20.45 -3.53 27.33
C THR A 56 20.66 -5.03 27.27
N THR A 57 21.01 -5.70 28.37
CA THR A 57 21.13 -7.17 28.42
C THR A 57 19.77 -7.84 28.19
N ILE A 58 18.70 -7.35 28.84
CA ILE A 58 17.33 -7.83 28.60
C ILE A 58 16.94 -7.58 27.14
N ALA A 59 17.15 -6.36 26.63
CA ALA A 59 16.78 -6.04 25.25
C ALA A 59 17.52 -6.91 24.21
N ASN A 60 18.79 -7.23 24.46
CA ASN A 60 19.58 -8.10 23.59
C ASN A 60 19.16 -9.56 23.69
N ALA A 61 18.96 -10.12 24.89
CA ALA A 61 18.50 -11.49 25.07
C ALA A 61 17.11 -11.71 24.43
N VAL A 62 16.20 -10.75 24.64
CA VAL A 62 14.88 -10.76 24.01
C VAL A 62 15.00 -10.64 22.49
N LYS A 63 15.93 -9.84 21.97
CA LYS A 63 16.16 -9.69 20.53
C LYS A 63 16.80 -10.93 19.89
N ASP A 64 17.68 -11.64 20.59
CA ASP A 64 18.33 -12.85 20.09
C ASP A 64 17.33 -14.01 19.96
N ILE A 65 16.38 -14.11 20.91
CA ILE A 65 15.41 -15.21 20.96
C ILE A 65 14.16 -14.90 20.15
N LEU A 66 13.56 -13.72 20.34
CA LEU A 66 12.35 -13.34 19.59
C LEU A 66 12.69 -12.89 18.17
N GLY A 67 13.91 -12.44 17.93
CA GLY A 67 14.29 -11.83 16.66
C GLY A 67 13.63 -10.47 16.43
N VAL A 68 14.03 -9.84 15.33
CA VAL A 68 13.39 -8.61 14.85
C VAL A 68 12.22 -8.99 13.93
N LEU A 69 11.08 -8.34 14.12
CA LEU A 69 9.94 -8.47 13.21
C LEU A 69 10.32 -7.89 11.85
N ASN A 70 10.66 -8.77 10.91
CA ASN A 70 10.79 -8.39 9.51
C ASN A 70 9.40 -8.17 8.94
N ARG A 71 9.06 -6.90 8.70
CA ARG A 71 7.90 -6.55 7.88
C ARG A 71 8.18 -7.02 6.45
N ARG A 72 7.68 -8.20 6.10
CA ARG A 72 7.57 -8.63 4.71
C ARG A 72 6.41 -7.85 4.11
N HIS A 73 6.70 -7.00 3.14
CA HIS A 73 5.62 -6.50 2.31
C HIS A 73 5.41 -7.60 1.27
N GLN A 74 4.19 -8.08 1.09
CA GLN A 74 3.90 -8.98 -0.05
C GLN A 74 3.94 -8.13 -1.33
N ASP A 75 5.12 -7.66 -1.70
CA ASP A 75 5.39 -7.06 -2.98
C ASP A 75 6.21 -8.03 -3.83
N LEU A 76 6.15 -7.80 -5.14
CA LEU A 76 6.89 -8.55 -6.15
C LEU A 76 8.36 -8.79 -5.79
N PHE A 77 8.99 -7.84 -5.08
CA PHE A 77 10.41 -7.87 -4.79
C PHE A 77 10.75 -8.86 -3.69
N ASP A 78 9.93 -8.99 -2.66
CA ASP A 78 10.20 -9.95 -1.57
C ASP A 78 10.12 -11.41 -2.09
N ASP A 79 9.07 -11.74 -2.87
CA ASP A 79 8.83 -13.10 -3.40
C ASP A 79 9.89 -13.56 -4.41
N ASN A 80 10.44 -12.62 -5.21
CA ASN A 80 11.42 -12.92 -6.27
C ASN A 80 12.79 -12.30 -6.00
N SER A 81 13.07 -11.96 -4.74
CA SER A 81 14.25 -11.16 -4.33
C SER A 81 15.56 -11.74 -4.83
N THR A 82 15.76 -13.05 -4.70
CA THR A 82 17.00 -13.73 -5.07
C THR A 82 17.27 -13.67 -6.58
N GLU A 83 16.25 -13.89 -7.40
CA GLU A 83 16.34 -13.82 -8.87
C GLU A 83 16.50 -12.37 -9.36
N ILE A 84 15.79 -11.42 -8.76
CA ILE A 84 15.95 -9.99 -9.09
C ILE A 84 17.36 -9.52 -8.72
N HIS A 85 17.87 -9.91 -7.53
CA HIS A 85 19.21 -9.54 -7.10
C HIS A 85 20.32 -10.18 -7.93
N SER A 86 20.16 -11.41 -8.40
CA SER A 86 21.13 -12.05 -9.30
C SER A 86 21.17 -11.34 -10.66
N LEU A 87 20.01 -11.04 -11.26
CA LEU A 87 19.90 -10.29 -12.52
C LEU A 87 20.51 -8.90 -12.40
N LEU A 88 20.27 -8.19 -11.29
CA LEU A 88 20.87 -6.89 -11.02
C LEU A 88 22.39 -6.98 -10.88
N ARG A 89 22.91 -8.00 -10.19
CA ARG A 89 24.35 -8.24 -10.05
C ARG A 89 25.01 -8.46 -11.42
N GLU A 90 24.43 -9.31 -12.25
CA GLU A 90 24.93 -9.59 -13.60
C GLU A 90 24.88 -8.35 -14.51
N THR A 91 23.78 -7.59 -14.44
CA THR A 91 23.61 -6.33 -15.19
C THR A 91 24.66 -5.31 -14.80
N ASN A 92 24.88 -5.13 -13.50
CA ASN A 92 25.89 -4.21 -12.99
C ASN A 92 27.31 -4.67 -13.39
N ALA A 93 27.59 -5.98 -13.37
CA ALA A 93 28.87 -6.51 -13.82
C ALA A 93 29.11 -6.25 -15.32
N ALA A 94 28.12 -6.51 -16.18
CA ALA A 94 28.20 -6.25 -17.62
C ALA A 94 28.39 -4.75 -17.92
N ARG A 95 27.62 -3.88 -17.26
CA ARG A 95 27.78 -2.43 -17.36
C ARG A 95 29.17 -1.97 -16.89
N ASN A 96 29.66 -2.50 -15.78
CA ASN A 96 30.99 -2.16 -15.27
C ASN A 96 32.11 -2.60 -16.21
N ARG A 97 32.00 -3.77 -16.87
CA ARG A 97 32.95 -4.21 -17.90
C ARG A 97 32.96 -3.25 -19.10
N TYR A 98 31.79 -2.85 -19.57
CA TYR A 98 31.66 -1.86 -20.66
C TYR A 98 32.28 -0.51 -20.30
N LEU A 99 32.00 0.02 -19.09
CA LEU A 99 32.54 1.31 -18.64
C LEU A 99 34.05 1.28 -18.39
N ARG A 100 34.60 0.17 -17.89
CA ARG A 100 36.05 0.01 -17.68
C ARG A 100 36.81 -0.18 -18.98
N GLN A 101 36.19 -0.81 -19.98
CA GLN A 101 36.80 -1.15 -21.25
C GLN A 101 35.80 -0.93 -22.39
N LEU A 102 35.86 0.26 -23.00
CA LEU A 102 35.05 0.62 -24.18
C LEU A 102 35.56 -0.09 -25.44
N THR A 103 35.41 -1.41 -25.48
CA THR A 103 35.64 -2.21 -26.68
C THR A 103 34.32 -2.48 -27.40
N ALA A 104 34.37 -2.62 -28.73
CA ALA A 104 33.19 -2.93 -29.53
C ALA A 104 32.54 -4.26 -29.13
N ALA A 105 33.32 -5.24 -28.66
CA ALA A 105 32.81 -6.51 -28.14
C ALA A 105 32.00 -6.33 -26.84
N ASN A 106 32.51 -5.54 -25.89
CA ASN A 106 31.81 -5.24 -24.64
C ASN A 106 30.54 -4.41 -24.90
N GLY A 107 30.58 -3.48 -25.86
CA GLY A 107 29.40 -2.72 -26.31
C GLY A 107 28.30 -3.64 -26.84
N ARG A 108 28.62 -4.51 -27.81
CA ARG A 108 27.68 -5.50 -28.36
C ARG A 108 27.15 -6.47 -27.30
N HIS A 109 28.00 -6.90 -26.36
CA HIS A 109 27.58 -7.76 -25.26
C HIS A 109 26.55 -7.05 -24.36
N TRP A 110 26.83 -5.80 -23.96
CA TRP A 110 25.91 -5.00 -23.15
C TRP A 110 24.58 -4.72 -23.87
N GLU A 111 24.63 -4.36 -25.16
CA GLU A 111 23.45 -4.12 -26.00
C GLU A 111 22.55 -5.36 -26.12
N ARG A 112 23.14 -6.56 -26.18
CA ARG A 112 22.38 -7.82 -26.21
C ARG A 112 21.87 -8.24 -24.83
N PHE A 113 22.66 -8.04 -23.78
CA PHE A 113 22.34 -8.49 -22.43
C PHE A 113 21.23 -7.65 -21.78
N ARG A 114 21.25 -6.33 -21.97
CA ARG A 114 20.26 -5.40 -21.41
C ARG A 114 18.80 -5.77 -21.74
N PRO A 115 18.37 -6.00 -23.00
CA PRO A 115 17.00 -6.35 -23.31
C PRO A 115 16.60 -7.74 -22.81
N GLU A 116 17.55 -8.66 -22.64
CA GLU A 116 17.29 -9.98 -22.05
C GLU A 116 16.90 -9.86 -20.58
N VAL A 117 17.68 -9.11 -19.80
CA VAL A 117 17.37 -8.84 -18.39
C VAL A 117 16.04 -8.09 -18.26
N GLN A 118 15.79 -7.10 -19.11
CA GLN A 118 14.51 -6.38 -19.11
C GLN A 118 13.33 -7.31 -19.41
N ARG A 119 13.47 -8.25 -20.35
CA ARG A 119 12.45 -9.27 -20.63
C ARG A 119 12.22 -10.16 -19.42
N LYS A 120 13.27 -10.68 -18.78
CA LYS A 120 13.14 -11.50 -17.56
C LYS A 120 12.44 -10.77 -16.43
N LEU A 121 12.82 -9.52 -16.15
CA LEU A 121 12.17 -8.70 -15.12
C LEU A 121 10.69 -8.47 -15.43
N ARG A 122 10.33 -8.20 -16.69
CA ARG A 122 8.91 -8.08 -17.09
C ARG A 122 8.16 -9.39 -16.92
N THR A 123 8.77 -10.53 -17.23
CA THR A 123 8.14 -11.84 -17.03
C THR A 123 7.87 -12.11 -15.56
N ILE A 124 8.86 -11.87 -14.68
CA ILE A 124 8.73 -12.02 -13.23
C ILE A 124 7.59 -11.12 -12.71
N GLN A 125 7.59 -9.85 -13.11
CA GLN A 125 6.54 -8.89 -12.76
C GLN A 125 5.15 -9.34 -13.23
N ASN A 126 5.02 -9.76 -14.49
CA ASN A 126 3.75 -10.20 -15.05
C ASN A 126 3.22 -11.47 -14.39
N ASN A 127 4.11 -12.43 -14.07
CA ASN A 127 3.72 -13.66 -13.40
C ASN A 127 3.17 -13.37 -12.01
N TRP A 128 3.83 -12.50 -11.24
CA TRP A 128 3.33 -12.09 -9.93
C TRP A 128 1.96 -11.39 -10.02
N TRP A 129 1.78 -10.45 -10.96
CA TRP A 129 0.47 -9.79 -11.15
C TRP A 129 -0.63 -10.78 -11.54
N LYS A 130 -0.31 -11.79 -12.37
CA LYS A 130 -1.26 -12.86 -12.72
C LYS A 130 -1.65 -13.68 -11.50
N THR A 131 -0.66 -14.13 -10.72
CA THR A 131 -0.92 -14.89 -9.49
C THR A 131 -1.74 -14.06 -8.50
N LYS A 132 -1.41 -12.78 -8.31
CA LYS A 132 -2.15 -11.88 -7.42
C LYS A 132 -3.58 -11.63 -7.91
N ALA A 133 -3.79 -11.47 -9.20
CA ALA A 133 -5.12 -11.32 -9.78
C ALA A 133 -5.98 -12.58 -9.59
N GLN A 134 -5.39 -13.77 -9.76
CA GLN A 134 -6.08 -15.04 -9.49
C GLN A 134 -6.46 -15.18 -8.02
N GLU A 135 -5.57 -14.81 -7.10
CA GLU A 135 -5.85 -14.80 -5.66
C GLU A 135 -7.02 -13.87 -5.33
N ILE A 136 -6.97 -12.62 -5.80
CA ILE A 136 -8.03 -11.62 -5.60
C ILE A 136 -9.36 -12.11 -6.19
N GLN A 137 -9.34 -12.70 -7.39
CA GLN A 137 -10.52 -13.28 -8.01
C GLN A 137 -11.09 -14.42 -7.17
N SER A 138 -10.25 -15.29 -6.63
CA SER A 138 -10.70 -16.40 -5.79
C SER A 138 -11.45 -15.93 -4.54
N TYR A 139 -11.04 -14.81 -3.92
CA TYR A 139 -11.77 -14.22 -2.79
C TYR A 139 -13.13 -13.62 -3.21
N ALA A 140 -13.20 -13.05 -4.41
CA ALA A 140 -14.48 -12.58 -4.94
C ALA A 140 -15.44 -13.75 -5.22
N ASP A 141 -14.92 -14.85 -5.77
CA ASP A 141 -15.70 -16.05 -6.08
C ASP A 141 -16.21 -16.76 -4.81
N THR A 142 -15.44 -16.73 -3.71
CA THR A 142 -15.85 -17.26 -2.39
C THR A 142 -16.68 -16.28 -1.57
N ASN A 143 -16.92 -15.07 -2.08
CA ASN A 143 -17.60 -13.96 -1.38
C ASN A 143 -16.91 -13.55 -0.05
N ASP A 144 -15.59 -13.74 0.05
CA ASP A 144 -14.79 -13.24 1.17
C ASP A 144 -14.37 -11.79 0.91
N ILE A 145 -15.28 -10.88 1.26
CA ILE A 145 -15.10 -9.44 1.07
C ILE A 145 -13.89 -8.94 1.90
N GLN A 146 -13.65 -9.49 3.09
CA GLN A 146 -12.55 -9.03 3.94
C GLN A 146 -11.19 -9.37 3.31
N ALA A 147 -10.98 -10.64 2.92
CA ALA A 147 -9.75 -11.07 2.27
C ALA A 147 -9.53 -10.37 0.91
N PHE A 148 -10.61 -10.09 0.17
CA PHE A 148 -10.56 -9.29 -1.06
C PHE A 148 -10.02 -7.88 -0.80
N TYR A 149 -10.54 -7.16 0.20
CA TYR A 149 -10.06 -5.81 0.53
C TYR A 149 -8.63 -5.81 1.09
N GLU A 150 -8.28 -6.79 1.93
CA GLU A 150 -6.93 -6.92 2.48
C GLU A 150 -5.89 -7.19 1.38
N SER A 151 -6.19 -8.12 0.46
CA SER A 151 -5.31 -8.44 -0.68
C SER A 151 -5.16 -7.26 -1.65
N MET A 152 -6.24 -6.52 -1.93
CA MET A 152 -6.19 -5.30 -2.74
C MET A 152 -5.35 -4.20 -2.09
N LYS A 153 -5.54 -3.96 -0.79
CA LYS A 153 -4.72 -3.01 -0.01
C LYS A 153 -3.24 -3.38 -0.02
N THR A 154 -2.95 -4.68 -0.02
CA THR A 154 -1.58 -5.19 -0.06
C THR A 154 -0.94 -4.97 -1.44
N ALA A 155 -1.67 -5.22 -2.52
CA ALA A 155 -1.17 -5.04 -3.89
C ALA A 155 -0.84 -3.57 -4.24
N TYR A 156 -1.66 -2.61 -3.80
CA TYR A 156 -1.41 -1.18 -4.03
C TYR A 156 -0.51 -0.54 -2.96
N GLY A 157 -0.24 -1.26 -1.87
CA GLY A 157 0.54 -0.76 -0.74
C GLY A 157 -0.21 0.28 0.10
N PRO A 158 0.51 1.03 0.95
CA PRO A 158 -0.10 2.08 1.76
C PRO A 158 -0.73 3.14 0.84
N ILE A 159 -2.06 3.19 0.82
CA ILE A 159 -2.80 4.28 0.18
C ILE A 159 -2.36 5.55 0.90
N ARG A 160 -1.57 6.39 0.22
CA ARG A 160 -1.28 7.72 0.71
C ARG A 160 -2.60 8.47 0.64
N GLY A 161 -3.23 8.65 1.80
CA GLY A 161 -4.37 9.54 1.98
C GLY A 161 -3.92 10.97 1.72
N SER A 162 -3.69 11.30 0.46
CA SER A 162 -3.57 12.67 0.00
C SER A 162 -4.97 13.24 0.12
N LEU A 163 -5.25 13.97 1.20
CA LEU A 163 -6.42 14.83 1.25
C LEU A 163 -6.29 15.80 0.07
N CYS A 164 -7.19 15.68 -0.91
CA CYS A 164 -7.24 16.62 -2.02
C CYS A 164 -7.73 17.96 -1.46
N PRO A 165 -6.92 19.03 -1.53
CA PRO A 165 -7.35 20.34 -1.07
C PRO A 165 -8.58 20.79 -1.85
N VAL A 166 -9.57 21.36 -1.15
CA VAL A 166 -10.84 21.78 -1.76
C VAL A 166 -10.90 23.30 -1.78
N TRP A 167 -11.43 23.87 -2.86
CA TRP A 167 -11.67 25.31 -2.94
C TRP A 167 -12.86 25.73 -2.09
N ASN A 168 -12.74 26.89 -1.45
CA ASN A 168 -13.89 27.52 -0.79
C ASN A 168 -14.99 27.87 -1.81
N TYR A 169 -16.22 28.09 -1.36
CA TYR A 169 -17.36 28.44 -2.24
C TYR A 169 -17.04 29.66 -3.12
N ASP A 170 -16.41 30.68 -2.54
CA ASP A 170 -16.02 31.90 -3.25
C ASP A 170 -14.75 31.74 -4.12
N SER A 171 -14.16 30.54 -4.18
CA SER A 171 -12.91 30.24 -4.92
C SER A 171 -11.69 31.09 -4.50
N THR A 172 -11.74 31.75 -3.34
CA THR A 172 -10.70 32.68 -2.89
C THR A 172 -9.57 32.02 -2.11
N SER A 173 -9.83 30.89 -1.45
CA SER A 173 -8.85 30.18 -0.62
C SER A 173 -8.95 28.66 -0.80
N LEU A 174 -7.80 27.99 -0.61
CA LEU A 174 -7.68 26.53 -0.72
C LEU A 174 -7.64 25.90 0.68
N ILE A 175 -8.63 25.06 0.96
CA ILE A 175 -8.78 24.36 2.23
C ILE A 175 -7.95 23.07 2.16
N LYS A 176 -6.91 23.00 2.99
CA LYS A 176 -6.00 21.85 3.09
C LYS A 176 -6.22 21.02 4.36
N ASP A 177 -6.91 21.61 5.34
CA ASP A 177 -7.19 20.95 6.61
C ASP A 177 -8.32 19.93 6.48
N ARG A 178 -8.23 18.83 7.24
CA ARG A 178 -9.19 17.72 7.15
C ARG A 178 -10.59 18.14 7.56
N ASP A 179 -10.70 18.85 8.69
CA ASP A 179 -11.99 19.26 9.24
C ASP A 179 -12.62 20.35 8.36
N GLY A 180 -11.79 21.28 7.86
CA GLY A 180 -12.23 22.25 6.86
C GLY A 180 -12.76 21.61 5.57
N ILE A 181 -12.09 20.56 5.07
CA ILE A 181 -12.55 19.83 3.88
C ILE A 181 -13.91 19.18 4.15
N LEU A 182 -14.10 18.54 5.31
CA LEU A 182 -15.37 17.91 5.68
C LEU A 182 -16.50 18.94 5.77
N SER A 183 -16.29 20.06 6.46
CA SER A 183 -17.28 21.14 6.57
C SER A 183 -17.65 21.71 5.19
N ARG A 184 -16.68 21.88 4.30
CA ARG A 184 -16.93 22.35 2.94
C ARG A 184 -17.76 21.36 2.12
N TRP A 185 -17.52 20.05 2.30
CA TRP A 185 -18.37 19.01 1.70
C TRP A 185 -19.79 19.04 2.24
N THR A 186 -19.98 19.22 3.55
CA THR A 186 -21.33 19.31 4.12
C THR A 186 -22.11 20.50 3.56
N GLU A 187 -21.48 21.67 3.42
CA GLU A 187 -22.10 22.84 2.77
C GLU A 187 -22.41 22.58 1.30
N HIS A 188 -21.50 21.95 0.55
CA HIS A 188 -21.72 21.65 -0.85
C HIS A 188 -22.90 20.69 -1.06
N PHE A 189 -22.98 19.62 -0.27
CA PHE A 189 -24.10 18.67 -0.40
C PHE A 189 -25.42 19.24 0.08
N ASP A 190 -25.42 20.05 1.15
CA ASP A 190 -26.61 20.76 1.60
C ASP A 190 -27.13 21.69 0.49
N THR A 191 -26.26 22.52 -0.10
CA THR A 191 -26.63 23.39 -1.21
C THR A 191 -26.93 22.65 -2.52
N LEU A 192 -26.47 21.42 -2.73
CA LEU A 192 -26.75 20.64 -3.93
C LEU A 192 -28.11 19.94 -3.82
N LEU A 193 -28.35 19.28 -2.67
CA LEU A 193 -29.51 18.43 -2.45
C LEU A 193 -30.75 19.23 -1.99
N ASN A 194 -30.54 20.34 -1.28
CA ASN A 194 -31.62 21.18 -0.73
C ASN A 194 -31.91 22.42 -1.59
N ARG A 195 -31.57 22.41 -2.89
CA ARG A 195 -31.97 23.48 -3.82
C ARG A 195 -33.48 23.50 -3.94
N ARG A 196 -34.12 24.62 -3.55
CA ARG A 196 -35.52 24.87 -3.91
C ARG A 196 -35.64 24.90 -5.42
N ASN A 197 -36.37 23.94 -5.97
CA ASN A 197 -36.67 23.90 -7.39
C ASN A 197 -37.52 25.16 -7.72
N PRO A 198 -37.13 26.03 -8.67
CA PRO A 198 -37.90 27.22 -9.04
C PRO A 198 -39.22 26.87 -9.74
N ILE A 199 -39.43 25.58 -9.99
CA ILE A 199 -40.62 24.98 -10.54
C ILE A 199 -41.74 25.05 -9.48
N GLY A 200 -42.55 26.10 -9.52
CA GLY A 200 -43.80 26.17 -8.76
C GLY A 200 -44.78 25.06 -9.21
N CYS A 201 -45.76 24.73 -8.37
CA CYS A 201 -46.76 23.68 -8.67
C CYS A 201 -47.46 23.87 -10.03
N SER A 202 -47.52 25.11 -10.54
CA SER A 202 -48.06 25.46 -11.86
C SER A 202 -47.29 24.87 -13.05
N PHE A 203 -46.05 24.42 -12.89
CA PHE A 203 -45.34 23.69 -13.94
C PHE A 203 -45.88 22.26 -14.08
N LEU A 204 -46.24 21.60 -12.98
CA LEU A 204 -46.85 20.26 -13.03
C LEU A 204 -48.21 20.30 -13.75
N ASP A 205 -48.96 21.39 -13.58
CA ASP A 205 -50.21 21.63 -14.31
C ASP A 205 -49.97 21.79 -15.83
N ASN A 206 -48.79 22.24 -16.25
CA ASN A 206 -48.40 22.33 -17.66
C ASN A 206 -47.82 21.02 -18.22
N ILE A 207 -47.40 20.05 -17.39
CA ILE A 207 -46.91 18.74 -17.88
C ILE A 207 -48.06 17.90 -18.44
N THR A 208 -49.26 18.00 -17.85
CA THR A 208 -50.43 17.23 -18.29
C THR A 208 -51.00 17.70 -19.64
N SER A 209 -50.79 18.96 -20.04
CA SER A 209 -51.23 19.48 -21.34
C SER A 209 -50.32 19.07 -22.51
N LEU A 210 -49.06 18.70 -22.24
CA LEU A 210 -48.09 18.32 -23.26
C LEU A 210 -48.13 16.83 -23.66
N TYR A 211 -49.01 16.02 -23.05
CA TYR A 211 -49.07 14.58 -23.29
C TYR A 211 -50.46 14.05 -23.69
N TYR A 212 -51.22 14.81 -24.49
CA TYR A 212 -52.28 14.19 -25.31
C TYR A 212 -51.73 13.82 -26.69
N ARG A 213 -50.98 12.71 -26.75
CA ARG A 213 -50.63 12.06 -28.02
C ARG A 213 -51.75 11.06 -28.35
N PRO A 214 -52.55 11.25 -29.42
CA PRO A 214 -53.54 10.27 -29.81
C PRO A 214 -52.86 8.93 -30.09
N SER A 215 -53.47 7.85 -29.61
CA SER A 215 -52.98 6.47 -29.73
C SER A 215 -52.50 6.14 -31.16
N ILE A 216 -51.31 5.54 -31.26
CA ILE A 216 -50.63 5.15 -32.53
C ILE A 216 -51.39 4.03 -33.29
N ALA A 217 -52.59 3.66 -32.84
CA ALA A 217 -53.43 2.64 -33.47
C ALA A 217 -53.84 2.95 -34.93
N TYR A 218 -53.73 4.20 -35.41
CA TYR A 218 -54.11 4.57 -36.78
C TYR A 218 -52.96 4.61 -37.80
N MET A 219 -51.70 4.31 -37.41
CA MET A 219 -50.54 4.40 -38.31
C MET A 219 -50.12 3.07 -38.98
N ILE A 220 -50.98 2.03 -39.00
CA ILE A 220 -50.66 0.74 -39.67
C ILE A 220 -51.25 0.65 -41.10
N HIS A 221 -52.01 1.65 -41.57
CA HIS A 221 -52.51 1.68 -42.95
C HIS A 221 -51.99 2.88 -43.74
N GLN A 222 -50.72 2.87 -44.12
CA GLN A 222 -50.27 3.62 -45.31
C GLN A 222 -49.06 2.92 -45.96
N PRO A 223 -49.11 2.61 -47.27
CA PRO A 223 -48.08 1.83 -47.93
C PRO A 223 -46.85 2.68 -48.29
N LEU A 224 -45.69 2.03 -48.24
CA LEU A 224 -44.37 2.58 -48.53
C LEU A 224 -44.25 3.05 -49.99
N GLU A 225 -44.18 4.36 -50.23
CA GLU A 225 -43.62 4.90 -51.47
C GLU A 225 -42.50 5.93 -51.21
N LYS A 226 -41.29 5.49 -51.54
CA LYS A 226 -40.17 6.22 -52.17
C LYS A 226 -39.73 7.54 -51.53
N LEU A 227 -38.73 7.46 -50.65
CA LEU A 227 -37.81 8.57 -50.40
C LEU A 227 -36.54 8.39 -51.24
N ASN A 228 -36.48 9.16 -52.34
CA ASN A 228 -35.25 9.39 -53.11
C ASN A 228 -34.26 10.18 -52.25
N PHE A 229 -33.04 9.66 -52.13
CA PHE A 229 -31.90 10.44 -51.63
C PHE A 229 -31.28 11.24 -52.79
N ARG A 230 -31.11 12.55 -52.58
CA ARG A 230 -30.09 13.37 -53.21
C ARG A 230 -29.09 13.79 -52.15
#